data_AF-A0A1Y1QTL1-F1
#
_entry.id   AF-A0A1Y1QTL1-F1
#
_cell.length_a   1.000
_cell.length_b   1.000
_cell.length_c   1.000
_cell.angle_alpha   90.00
_cell.angle_beta   90.00
_cell.angle_gamma   90.00
#
_symmetry.space_group_name_H-M   'P 1'
#
loop_
_entity.id
_entity.type
_entity.pdbx_description
1 polymer ?
#
loop_
_entity_poly.entity_id
_entity_poly.type
_entity_poly.pdbx_seq_one_letter_code
_entity_poly.pdbx_strand_id
1 'polypeptide(L)'
;MNGVSGIQYVYHDPCHTPMKQVNPLKVTQELTGSNVVLSERCCGEAGTFAISRPDIASQLRFRKTESLKAGLMELTGADMAQPGKVKILTSCPACQQGLSRYADDTGMETDYIVVEMANYLLGSDWQQGFVGKATHGGIEKVLL
;
A
#
# COMPACT_ATOMS: atom_id res chain seq x y z
N MET A 1 -2.10 9.37 18.41
CA MET A 1 -3.08 8.78 17.47
C MET A 1 -2.32 7.77 16.64
N ASN A 2 -2.11 6.58 17.19
CA ASN A 2 -1.39 5.53 16.48
C ASN A 2 -2.47 4.73 15.76
N GLY A 3 -2.29 4.46 14.46
CA GLY A 3 -3.30 3.73 13.73
C GLY A 3 -3.43 2.29 14.22
N VAL A 4 -4.14 1.50 13.43
CA VAL A 4 -4.27 0.07 13.63
C VAL A 4 -2.91 -0.54 14.05
N SER A 5 -2.85 -1.16 15.23
CA SER A 5 -1.64 -1.80 15.76
C SER A 5 -0.43 -0.89 16.02
N GLY A 6 -0.62 0.42 16.16
CA GLY A 6 0.47 1.35 16.44
C GLY A 6 1.23 1.85 15.20
N ILE A 7 0.75 1.52 14.01
CA ILE A 7 1.36 1.83 12.71
C ILE A 7 0.83 3.19 12.21
N GLN A 8 1.68 3.96 11.53
CA GLN A 8 1.29 5.17 10.81
C GLN A 8 1.23 4.91 9.31
N TYR A 9 0.38 5.65 8.59
CA TYR A 9 0.09 5.33 7.20
C TYR A 9 0.29 6.52 6.27
N VAL A 10 0.97 6.25 5.17
CA VAL A 10 0.93 7.06 3.96
C VAL A 10 -0.02 6.37 2.99
N TYR A 11 -0.94 7.10 2.35
CA TYR A 11 -1.85 6.53 1.36
C TYR A 11 -1.49 7.00 -0.05
N HIS A 12 -1.37 6.06 -0.97
CA HIS A 12 -1.27 6.33 -2.40
C HIS A 12 -2.59 6.00 -3.09
N ASP A 13 -3.31 7.05 -3.49
CA ASP A 13 -4.48 6.91 -4.35
C ASP A 13 -4.01 6.53 -5.78
N PRO A 14 -4.46 5.39 -6.33
CA PRO A 14 -4.04 4.97 -7.66
C PRO A 14 -4.51 5.94 -8.75
N CYS A 15 -3.74 6.10 -9.82
CA CYS A 15 -4.14 6.87 -11.00
C CYS A 15 -5.51 6.41 -11.56
N HIS A 16 -5.81 5.11 -11.45
CA HIS A 16 -7.11 4.52 -11.77
C HIS A 16 -7.88 4.18 -10.49
N THR A 17 -8.15 5.20 -9.67
CA THR A 17 -8.80 5.00 -8.36
C THR A 17 -10.15 4.25 -8.50
N PRO A 18 -10.37 3.17 -7.74
CA PRO A 18 -11.63 2.43 -7.77
C PRO A 18 -12.76 3.15 -7.01
N MET A 19 -12.42 4.10 -6.14
CA MET A 19 -13.36 4.84 -5.29
C MET A 19 -13.86 6.10 -6.01
N LYS A 20 -14.91 5.96 -6.82
CA LYS A 20 -15.43 7.06 -7.66
C LYS A 20 -16.37 8.04 -6.95
N GLN A 21 -17.06 7.59 -5.91
CA GLN A 21 -18.10 8.38 -5.23
C GLN A 21 -17.67 8.93 -3.87
N VAL A 22 -16.53 8.47 -3.35
CA VAL A 22 -16.04 8.77 -2.01
C VAL A 22 -14.58 9.19 -2.08
N ASN A 23 -14.16 10.07 -1.17
CA ASN A 23 -12.77 10.50 -1.11
C ASN A 23 -11.89 9.34 -0.60
N PRO A 24 -10.93 8.83 -1.39
CA PRO A 24 -10.09 7.68 -1.04
C PRO A 24 -9.28 7.87 0.25
N LEU A 25 -8.76 9.07 0.48
CA LEU A 25 -7.99 9.40 1.67
C LEU A 25 -8.87 9.31 2.92
N LYS A 26 -10.06 9.89 2.86
CA LYS A 26 -11.02 9.86 3.97
C LYS A 26 -11.43 8.43 4.30
N VAL A 27 -11.72 7.61 3.29
CA VAL A 27 -12.03 6.17 3.48
C VAL A 27 -10.86 5.47 4.18
N THR A 28 -9.63 5.76 3.77
CA THR A 28 -8.44 5.14 4.38
C THR A 28 -8.25 5.58 5.83
N GLN A 29 -8.49 6.84 6.15
CA GLN A 29 -8.46 7.35 7.53
C GLN A 29 -9.53 6.70 8.41
N GLU A 30 -10.75 6.56 7.89
CA GLU A 30 -11.86 5.91 8.60
C GLU A 30 -11.60 4.41 8.83
N LEU A 31 -11.10 3.70 7.82
CA LEU A 31 -10.76 2.28 7.94
C LEU A 31 -9.62 2.04 8.93
N THR A 32 -8.57 2.87 8.87
CA THR A 32 -7.39 2.70 9.74
C THR A 32 -7.55 3.34 11.12
N GLY A 33 -8.60 4.14 11.34
CA GLY A 33 -8.81 4.88 12.59
C GLY A 33 -7.65 5.82 12.94
N SER A 34 -6.96 6.37 11.93
CA SER A 34 -5.66 7.02 12.11
C SER A 34 -5.49 8.25 11.23
N ASN A 35 -4.52 9.11 11.57
CA ASN A 35 -4.09 10.13 10.62
C ASN A 35 -3.29 9.46 9.50
N VAL A 36 -3.74 9.67 8.28
CA VAL A 36 -3.13 9.14 7.05
C VAL A 36 -2.71 10.31 6.18
N VAL A 37 -1.46 10.30 5.73
CA VAL A 37 -0.92 11.34 4.85
C VAL A 37 -1.01 10.90 3.40
N LEU A 38 -1.50 11.76 2.52
CA LEU A 38 -1.60 11.45 1.09
C LEU A 38 -0.21 11.55 0.43
N SER A 39 0.20 10.52 -0.30
CA SER A 39 1.31 10.60 -1.23
C SER A 39 0.79 10.74 -2.66
N GLU A 40 0.94 11.96 -3.18
CA GLU A 40 0.58 12.32 -4.54
C GLU A 40 1.47 11.66 -5.60
N ARG A 41 1.11 11.90 -6.87
CA ARG A 41 1.79 11.46 -8.09
C ARG A 41 1.78 9.94 -8.33
N CYS A 42 1.95 9.60 -9.60
CA CYS A 42 2.04 8.23 -10.09
C CYS A 42 3.21 7.47 -9.42
N CYS A 43 3.04 6.18 -9.16
CA CYS A 43 4.10 5.34 -8.60
C CYS A 43 5.23 5.01 -9.59
N GLY A 44 5.09 5.33 -10.88
CA GLY A 44 6.14 5.15 -11.91
C GLY A 44 6.48 3.71 -12.28
N GLU A 45 5.91 2.71 -11.61
CA GLU A 45 6.29 1.30 -11.74
C GLU A 45 5.14 0.39 -12.23
N ALA A 46 3.89 0.81 -12.02
CA ALA A 46 2.70 0.01 -12.32
C ALA A 46 2.41 -0.09 -13.83
N GLY A 47 1.76 -1.19 -14.24
CA GLY A 47 1.19 -1.35 -15.59
C GLY A 47 2.23 -1.46 -16.70
N THR A 48 3.32 -2.21 -16.47
CA THR A 48 4.49 -2.38 -17.35
C THR A 48 5.23 -1.10 -17.74
N PHE A 49 4.82 0.07 -17.22
CA PHE A 49 5.36 1.37 -17.60
C PHE A 49 6.88 1.47 -17.41
N ALA A 50 7.40 1.00 -16.28
CA ALA A 50 8.83 1.02 -16.00
C ALA A 50 9.66 0.18 -16.99
N ILE A 51 9.07 -0.88 -17.56
CA ILE A 51 9.72 -1.72 -18.56
C ILE A 51 9.61 -1.08 -19.94
N SER A 52 8.44 -0.53 -20.28
CA SER A 52 8.19 0.06 -21.59
C SER A 52 8.88 1.41 -21.79
N ARG A 53 9.04 2.21 -20.73
CA ARG A 53 9.61 3.57 -20.74
C ARG A 53 10.55 3.82 -19.56
N PRO A 54 11.67 3.09 -19.45
CA PRO A 54 12.64 3.25 -18.36
C PRO A 54 13.23 4.68 -18.31
N ASP A 55 13.31 5.34 -19.46
CA ASP A 55 13.77 6.72 -19.62
C ASP A 55 12.89 7.75 -18.88
N ILE A 56 11.58 7.50 -18.83
CA ILE A 56 10.64 8.35 -18.07
C ILE A 56 10.45 7.83 -16.64
N ALA A 57 10.39 6.51 -16.46
CA ALA A 57 10.10 5.89 -15.17
C ALA A 57 11.12 6.28 -14.10
N SER A 58 12.39 6.42 -14.45
CA SER A 58 13.45 6.88 -13.54
C SER A 58 13.16 8.27 -12.95
N GLN A 59 12.64 9.21 -13.76
CA GLN A 59 12.28 10.54 -13.29
C GLN A 59 11.02 10.53 -12.42
N LEU A 60 10.01 9.74 -12.79
CA LEU A 60 8.81 9.57 -11.98
C LEU A 60 9.15 8.93 -10.63
N ARG A 61 10.07 7.96 -10.61
CA ARG A 61 10.56 7.34 -9.40
C ARG A 61 11.14 8.38 -8.44
N PHE A 62 12.04 9.24 -8.92
CA PHE A 62 12.60 10.32 -8.11
C PHE A 62 11.50 11.22 -7.50
N ARG A 63 10.54 11.67 -8.33
CA ARG A 63 9.42 12.50 -7.88
C ARG A 63 8.50 11.80 -6.89
N LYS A 64 8.33 10.48 -7.01
CA LYS A 64 7.53 9.68 -6.09
C LYS A 64 8.25 9.50 -4.76
N THR A 65 9.55 9.22 -4.77
CA THR A 65 10.38 9.15 -3.57
C THR A 65 10.32 10.45 -2.79
N GLU A 66 10.42 11.62 -3.45
CA GLU A 66 10.24 12.93 -2.80
C GLU A 66 8.88 13.05 -2.08
N SER A 67 7.79 12.65 -2.74
CA SER A 67 6.45 12.69 -2.14
C SER A 67 6.30 11.74 -0.95
N LEU A 68 6.84 10.53 -1.06
CA LEU A 68 6.80 9.53 0.01
C LEU A 68 7.62 9.99 1.23
N LYS A 69 8.82 10.54 1.01
CA LYS A 69 9.66 11.11 2.07
C LYS A 69 9.01 12.31 2.73
N ALA A 70 8.32 13.17 1.97
CA ALA A 70 7.57 14.28 2.55
C ALA A 70 6.46 13.80 3.50
N GLY A 71 5.68 12.79 3.08
CA GLY A 71 4.65 12.21 3.94
C GLY A 71 5.22 11.50 5.17
N LEU A 72 6.35 10.80 5.02
CA LEU A 72 7.07 10.17 6.12
C LEU A 72 7.62 11.20 7.12
N MET A 73 8.17 12.31 6.62
CA MET A 73 8.67 13.44 7.40
C MET A 73 7.53 14.06 8.23
N GLU A 74 6.36 14.26 7.62
CA GLU A 74 5.17 14.76 8.31
C GLU A 74 4.72 13.81 9.44
N LEU A 75 4.76 12.49 9.20
CA LEU A 75 4.33 11.49 10.18
C LEU A 75 5.31 11.30 11.33
N THR A 76 6.61 11.31 11.04
CA THR A 76 7.63 10.77 11.96
C THR A 76 8.75 11.72 12.32
N GLY A 77 8.94 12.82 11.59
CA GLY A 77 10.12 13.66 11.76
C GLY A 77 11.41 13.02 11.22
N ALA A 78 11.35 11.93 10.44
CA ALA A 78 12.49 11.32 9.74
C ALA A 78 12.22 11.09 8.25
N ASP A 79 13.28 10.88 7.46
CA ASP A 79 13.19 10.56 6.02
C ASP A 79 13.34 9.05 5.73
N MET A 80 13.51 8.24 6.78
CA MET A 80 13.57 6.78 6.75
C MET A 80 12.70 6.20 7.88
N ALA A 81 11.80 5.30 7.55
CA ALA A 81 10.89 4.68 8.50
C ALA A 81 11.62 3.60 9.30
N GLN A 82 11.29 3.51 10.59
CA GLN A 82 11.68 2.36 11.39
C GLN A 82 10.88 1.11 10.95
N PRO A 83 11.49 -0.09 10.99
CA PRO A 83 10.82 -1.33 10.59
C PRO A 83 9.46 -1.51 11.29
N GLY A 84 8.42 -1.76 10.49
CA GLY A 84 7.06 -1.98 10.97
C GLY A 84 6.37 -0.76 11.61
N LYS A 85 6.92 0.46 11.49
CA LYS A 85 6.30 1.67 12.07
C LYS A 85 5.47 2.48 11.09
N VAL A 86 5.83 2.44 9.80
CA VAL A 86 5.11 3.19 8.77
C VAL A 86 4.89 2.31 7.55
N LYS A 87 3.66 2.32 7.03
CA LYS A 87 3.29 1.61 5.81
C LYS A 87 2.71 2.54 4.76
N ILE A 88 2.97 2.21 3.48
CA ILE A 88 2.28 2.77 2.33
C ILE A 88 1.06 1.90 2.04
N LEU A 89 -0.14 2.47 2.10
CA LEU A 89 -1.38 1.80 1.72
C LEU A 89 -1.81 2.22 0.31
N THR A 90 -2.39 1.29 -0.43
CA THR A 90 -3.04 1.57 -1.72
C THR A 90 -4.19 0.60 -1.97
N SER A 91 -5.07 0.95 -2.91
CA SER A 91 -6.19 0.10 -3.35
C SER A 91 -5.96 -0.52 -4.73
N CYS A 92 -4.71 -0.52 -5.25
CA CYS A 92 -4.37 -1.08 -6.55
C CYS A 92 -3.22 -2.11 -6.43
N PRO A 93 -3.40 -3.37 -6.85
CA PRO A 93 -2.35 -4.39 -6.76
C PRO A 93 -1.10 -4.05 -7.59
N ALA A 94 -1.28 -3.42 -8.75
CA ALA A 94 -0.16 -2.97 -9.58
C ALA A 94 0.63 -1.84 -8.91
N CYS A 95 -0.07 -0.91 -8.23
CA CYS A 95 0.60 0.10 -7.43
C CYS A 95 1.29 -0.52 -6.22
N GLN A 96 0.70 -1.51 -5.55
CA GLN A 96 1.32 -2.19 -4.41
C GLN A 96 2.67 -2.81 -4.80
N GLN A 97 2.70 -3.57 -5.90
CA GLN A 97 3.94 -4.15 -6.44
C GLN A 97 4.95 -3.07 -6.84
N GLY A 98 4.50 -1.97 -7.42
CA GLY A 98 5.38 -0.87 -7.80
C GLY A 98 5.95 -0.12 -6.61
N LEU A 99 5.10 0.20 -5.63
CA LEU A 99 5.44 0.92 -4.41
C LEU A 99 6.35 0.11 -3.49
N SER A 100 6.27 -1.23 -3.50
CA SER A 100 7.19 -2.06 -2.71
C SER A 100 8.65 -1.86 -3.10
N ARG A 101 8.94 -1.38 -4.31
CA ARG A 101 10.31 -1.03 -4.77
C ARG A 101 10.86 0.23 -4.11
N TYR A 102 10.07 0.98 -3.34
CA TYR A 102 10.51 2.18 -2.62
C TYR A 102 10.92 1.89 -1.17
N ALA A 103 10.86 0.62 -0.74
CA ALA A 103 11.23 0.22 0.61
C ALA A 103 12.68 0.58 0.94
N ASP A 104 13.62 0.39 0.01
CA ASP A 104 15.03 0.74 0.22
C ASP A 104 15.26 2.26 0.39
N ASP A 105 14.44 3.08 -0.26
CA ASP A 105 14.57 4.55 -0.24
C ASP A 105 13.86 5.21 0.96
N THR A 106 12.93 4.49 1.60
CA THR A 106 12.01 5.09 2.60
C THR A 106 11.84 4.27 3.87
N GLY A 107 12.22 3.00 3.89
CA GLY A 107 11.99 2.07 4.99
C GLY A 107 10.52 1.65 5.17
N MET A 108 9.61 2.18 4.35
CA MET A 108 8.18 1.89 4.46
C MET A 108 7.83 0.60 3.71
N GLU A 109 7.14 -0.32 4.39
CA GLU A 109 6.50 -1.45 3.73
C GLU A 109 5.27 -0.98 2.97
N THR A 110 4.88 -1.71 1.92
CA THR A 110 3.67 -1.40 1.15
C THR A 110 2.66 -2.52 1.29
N ASP A 111 1.39 -2.17 1.53
CA ASP A 111 0.31 -3.15 1.55
C ASP A 111 -0.96 -2.65 0.87
N TYR A 112 -1.85 -3.60 0.57
CA TYR A 112 -3.18 -3.32 0.07
C TYR A 112 -4.11 -2.99 1.24
N ILE A 113 -4.90 -1.93 1.13
CA ILE A 113 -5.75 -1.45 2.23
C ILE A 113 -6.64 -2.55 2.83
N VAL A 114 -7.26 -3.40 2.00
CA VAL A 114 -8.11 -4.51 2.48
C VAL A 114 -7.31 -5.59 3.19
N VAL A 115 -6.07 -5.85 2.77
CA VAL A 115 -5.20 -6.84 3.43
C VAL A 115 -4.77 -6.34 4.81
N GLU A 116 -4.40 -5.06 4.91
CA GLU A 116 -4.10 -4.43 6.21
C GLU A 116 -5.31 -4.50 7.16
N MET A 117 -6.52 -4.24 6.66
CA MET A 117 -7.73 -4.38 7.45
C MET A 117 -8.03 -5.83 7.85
N ALA A 118 -7.80 -6.80 6.96
CA ALA A 118 -7.96 -8.22 7.27
C ALA A 118 -6.99 -8.65 8.37
N ASN A 119 -5.71 -8.25 8.29
CA ASN A 119 -4.71 -8.52 9.33
C ASN A 119 -5.15 -8.00 10.70
N TYR A 120 -5.77 -6.83 10.74
CA TYR A 120 -6.27 -6.25 11.99
C TYR A 120 -7.52 -6.92 12.52
N LEU A 121 -8.54 -7.07 11.67
CA LEU A 121 -9.86 -7.54 12.09
C LEU A 121 -9.88 -9.05 12.33
N LEU A 122 -9.09 -9.81 11.58
CA LEU A 122 -9.11 -11.28 11.57
C LEU A 122 -7.83 -11.90 12.15
N GLY A 123 -6.80 -11.10 12.46
CA GLY A 123 -5.50 -11.54 12.95
C GLY A 123 -4.56 -12.03 11.85
N SER A 124 -3.26 -12.09 12.10
CA SER A 124 -2.21 -12.39 11.09
C SER A 124 -2.38 -13.73 10.37
N ASP A 125 -3.02 -14.71 10.99
CA ASP A 125 -3.21 -16.04 10.43
C ASP A 125 -4.48 -16.17 9.57
N TRP A 126 -5.19 -15.07 9.32
CA TRP A 126 -6.47 -15.06 8.58
C TRP A 126 -6.36 -15.73 7.21
N GLN A 127 -5.25 -15.52 6.50
CA GLN A 127 -5.05 -16.05 5.17
C GLN A 127 -4.91 -17.58 5.19
N GLN A 128 -4.16 -18.12 6.16
CA GLN A 128 -4.00 -19.57 6.32
C GLN A 128 -5.34 -20.21 6.70
N GLY A 129 -6.07 -19.59 7.64
CA GLY A 129 -7.41 -20.02 8.03
C GLY A 129 -8.40 -19.99 6.86
N PHE A 130 -8.33 -18.96 6.01
CA PHE A 130 -9.15 -18.85 4.81
C PHE A 130 -8.85 -19.96 3.80
N VAL A 131 -7.57 -20.18 3.46
CA VAL A 131 -7.16 -21.25 2.54
C VAL A 131 -7.57 -22.62 3.07
N GLY A 132 -7.38 -22.87 4.37
CA GLY A 132 -7.83 -24.11 5.02
C GLY A 132 -9.33 -24.34 4.80
N LYS A 133 -10.18 -23.34 5.10
CA LYS A 133 -11.64 -23.44 4.90
C LYS A 133 -12.03 -23.60 3.41
N ALA A 134 -11.37 -22.87 2.51
CA ALA A 134 -11.69 -22.92 1.08
C ALA A 134 -11.32 -24.25 0.42
N THR A 135 -10.23 -24.88 0.89
CA THR A 135 -9.76 -26.18 0.37
C THR A 135 -10.54 -27.37 0.95
N HIS A 136 -11.01 -27.27 2.20
CA HIS A 136 -11.86 -28.28 2.84
C HIS A 136 -13.32 -28.12 2.41
N GLY A 137 -13.61 -28.49 1.16
CA GLY A 137 -14.96 -28.39 0.57
C GLY A 137 -15.04 -28.56 -0.94
N GLY A 138 -13.91 -28.79 -1.63
CA GLY A 138 -13.87 -29.06 -3.06
C GLY A 138 -13.57 -27.82 -3.90
N ILE A 139 -12.32 -27.35 -3.85
CA ILE A 139 -11.77 -26.69 -5.03
C ILE A 139 -11.67 -27.81 -6.07
N GLU A 140 -12.66 -27.92 -6.95
CA GLU A 140 -12.56 -28.77 -8.13
C GLU A 140 -11.29 -28.35 -8.87
N LYS A 141 -10.30 -29.24 -8.90
CA LYS A 141 -9.09 -29.01 -9.69
C LYS A 141 -9.49 -29.10 -11.15
N VAL A 142 -9.60 -27.97 -11.83
CA VAL A 142 -9.58 -27.96 -13.30
C VAL A 142 -8.15 -28.28 -13.71
N LEU A 143 -7.88 -29.57 -13.88
CA LEU A 143 -6.68 -30.06 -14.56
C LEU A 143 -6.89 -29.81 -16.05
N LEU A 144 -6.18 -28.83 -16.61
CA LEU A 144 -6.02 -28.64 -18.05
C LEU A 144 -4.87 -29.50 -18.56
#